data_AF-A0A087VAW0-F1
#
_entry.id   AF-A0A087VAW0-F1
#
_cell.length_a   1.000
_cell.length_b   1.000
_cell.length_c   1.000
_cell.angle_alpha   90.00
_cell.angle_beta   90.00
_cell.angle_gamma   90.00
#
_symmetry.space_group_name_H-M   'P 1'
#
loop_
_entity.id
_entity.type
_entity.pdbx_description
1 polymer ?
#
loop_
_entity_poly.entity_id
_entity_poly.type
_entity_poly.pdbx_seq_one_letter_code
_entity_poly.pdbx_strand_id
1 'polypeptide(L)'
;GTQQQLIAQHALEKEALEKIKIEIEEELKHLDEEILEAFTTTGFDCHTSPVFSPANPESSIEDCLAHLGEKVSQELKEHLHKALQSLLSKPVTYQEYRERTQETAAHASGWNKVLVPLVLLQQFLMELTRRGQEPLSALVNFGVTYLEDYSADYIIQQGGW
;
A
#
# COMPACT_ATOMS: atom_id res chain seq x y z
N GLY A 1 -1.32 -9.82 -34.60
CA GLY A 1 -1.77 -8.60 -33.93
C GLY A 1 -1.92 -8.81 -32.43
N THR A 2 -2.94 -9.56 -32.01
CA THR A 2 -3.30 -9.76 -30.58
C THR A 2 -2.28 -10.53 -29.75
N GLN A 3 -1.65 -11.58 -30.29
CA GLN A 3 -0.71 -12.41 -29.51
C GLN A 3 0.60 -11.69 -29.17
N GLN A 4 1.17 -10.92 -30.11
CA GLN A 4 2.37 -10.11 -29.86
C GLN A 4 2.09 -8.97 -28.87
N GLN A 5 0.88 -8.41 -28.90
CA GLN A 5 0.48 -7.33 -27.99
C GLN A 5 0.28 -7.84 -26.55
N LEU A 6 -0.27 -9.05 -26.37
CA LEU A 6 -0.36 -9.72 -25.07
C LEU A 6 1.03 -10.07 -24.51
N ILE A 7 1.94 -10.55 -25.35
CA ILE A 7 3.32 -10.85 -24.94
C ILE A 7 4.04 -9.58 -24.48
N ALA A 8 3.90 -8.48 -25.23
CA ALA A 8 4.49 -7.20 -24.87
C ALA A 8 3.92 -6.65 -23.55
N GLN A 9 2.61 -6.77 -23.34
CA GLN A 9 1.96 -6.33 -22.10
C GLN A 9 2.45 -7.14 -20.89
N HIS A 10 2.52 -8.47 -21.01
CA HIS A 10 3.01 -9.33 -19.94
C HIS A 10 4.50 -9.08 -19.62
N ALA A 11 5.31 -8.74 -20.64
CA ALA A 11 6.70 -8.37 -20.42
C ALA A 11 6.82 -7.06 -19.63
N LEU A 12 6.04 -6.04 -19.99
CA LEU A 12 5.99 -4.76 -19.25
C LEU A 12 5.49 -4.93 -17.82
N GLU A 13 4.49 -5.76 -17.60
CA GLU A 13 3.96 -6.05 -16.26
C GLU A 13 5.01 -6.74 -15.40
N LYS A 14 5.72 -7.73 -15.96
CA LYS A 14 6.81 -8.41 -15.27
C LYS A 14 7.96 -7.46 -14.93
N GLU A 15 8.36 -6.61 -15.87
CA GLU A 15 9.42 -5.60 -15.65
C GLU A 15 9.03 -4.61 -14.54
N ALA A 16 7.78 -4.12 -14.56
CA ALA A 16 7.28 -3.22 -13.53
C ALA A 16 7.27 -3.90 -12.14
N LEU A 17 6.85 -5.17 -12.07
CA LEU A 17 6.85 -5.93 -10.82
C LEU A 17 8.26 -6.18 -10.28
N GLU A 18 9.21 -6.53 -11.15
CA GLU A 18 10.62 -6.71 -10.76
C GLU A 18 11.22 -5.41 -10.22
N LYS A 19 10.90 -4.28 -10.87
CA LYS A 19 11.34 -2.97 -10.42
C LYS A 19 10.76 -2.57 -9.07
N ILE A 20 9.44 -2.70 -8.91
CA ILE A 20 8.74 -2.44 -7.64
C ILE A 20 9.33 -3.31 -6.53
N LYS A 21 9.61 -4.58 -6.81
CA LYS A 21 10.22 -5.49 -5.83
C LYS A 21 11.57 -4.97 -5.34
N ILE A 22 12.44 -4.52 -6.25
CA ILE A 22 13.75 -3.96 -5.89
C ILE A 22 13.58 -2.71 -5.03
N GLU A 23 12.72 -1.78 -5.45
CA GLU A 23 12.46 -0.55 -4.69
C GLU A 23 11.90 -0.87 -3.28
N ILE A 24 11.02 -1.87 -3.14
CA ILE A 24 10.50 -2.33 -1.85
C ILE A 24 11.61 -2.91 -0.98
N GLU A 25 12.49 -3.74 -1.53
CA GLU A 25 13.63 -4.30 -0.79
C GLU A 25 14.61 -3.22 -0.33
N GLU A 26 14.72 -2.09 -1.03
CA GLU A 26 15.52 -0.94 -0.63
C GLU A 26 14.86 -0.13 0.50
N GLU A 27 13.56 0.19 0.37
CA GLU A 27 12.82 0.90 1.42
C GLU A 27 12.72 0.07 2.71
N LEU A 28 12.61 -1.26 2.62
CA LEU A 28 12.63 -2.14 3.80
C LEU A 28 13.98 -2.10 4.55
N LYS A 29 15.11 -2.02 3.82
CA LYS A 29 16.42 -1.86 4.47
C LYS A 29 16.52 -0.51 5.18
N HIS A 30 16.01 0.55 4.57
CA HIS A 30 15.96 1.86 5.23
C HIS A 30 15.08 1.84 6.48
N LEU A 31 13.92 1.16 6.43
CA LEU A 31 13.08 0.97 7.60
C LEU A 31 13.80 0.21 8.73
N ASP A 32 14.55 -0.85 8.40
CA ASP A 32 15.36 -1.58 9.39
C ASP A 32 16.41 -0.67 10.04
N GLU A 33 17.05 0.21 9.27
CA GLU A 33 17.99 1.21 9.78
C GLU A 33 17.30 2.21 10.74
N GLU A 34 16.13 2.72 10.38
CA GLU A 34 15.33 3.64 11.21
C GLU A 34 14.88 2.98 12.52
N ILE A 35 14.48 1.71 12.48
CA ILE A 35 14.10 0.95 13.68
C ILE A 35 15.30 0.77 14.62
N LEU A 36 16.47 0.41 14.08
CA LEU A 36 17.69 0.25 14.87
C LEU A 36 18.11 1.57 15.53
N GLU A 37 18.01 2.69 14.81
CA GLU A 37 18.26 4.01 15.37
C GLU A 37 17.24 4.35 16.48
N ALA A 38 15.96 4.09 16.23
CA ALA A 38 14.89 4.33 17.20
C ALA A 38 15.06 3.52 18.50
N PHE A 39 15.57 2.28 18.43
CA PHE A 39 15.89 1.48 19.62
C PHE A 39 16.89 2.18 20.53
N THR A 40 17.95 2.77 19.95
CA THR A 40 18.97 3.48 20.75
C THR A 40 18.41 4.68 21.51
N THR A 41 17.34 5.29 21.00
CA THR A 41 16.73 6.50 21.55
C THR A 41 15.55 6.21 22.49
N THR A 42 14.73 5.21 22.16
CA THR A 42 13.44 4.94 22.83
C THR A 42 13.45 3.65 23.66
N GLY A 43 14.40 2.74 23.41
CA GLY A 43 14.42 1.40 23.99
C GLY A 43 13.38 0.44 23.40
N PHE A 44 12.67 0.82 22.33
CA PHE A 44 11.68 -0.03 21.66
C PHE A 44 12.35 -1.10 20.79
N ASP A 45 12.23 -2.37 21.18
CA ASP A 45 12.73 -3.53 20.42
C ASP A 45 11.58 -4.21 19.65
N CYS A 46 11.55 -4.01 18.32
CA CYS A 46 10.54 -4.60 17.46
C CYS A 46 10.56 -6.14 17.48
N HIS A 47 11.69 -6.79 17.77
CA HIS A 47 11.80 -8.24 17.83
C HIS A 47 11.09 -8.87 19.03
N THR A 48 10.72 -8.04 20.01
CA THR A 48 9.89 -8.46 21.15
C THR A 48 8.41 -8.14 20.96
N SER A 49 8.06 -7.41 19.90
CA SER A 49 6.69 -7.02 19.60
C SER A 49 5.91 -8.20 19.03
N PRO A 50 4.73 -8.52 19.56
CA PRO A 50 3.88 -9.58 19.00
C PRO A 50 3.36 -9.25 17.59
N VAL A 51 3.41 -7.97 17.19
CA VAL A 51 3.01 -7.48 15.86
C VAL A 51 4.10 -7.78 14.83
N PHE A 52 5.35 -7.44 15.13
CA PHE A 52 6.50 -7.62 14.23
C PHE A 52 7.19 -8.99 14.38
N SER A 53 6.88 -9.73 15.43
CA SER A 53 7.40 -11.07 15.71
C SER A 53 6.28 -11.94 16.31
N PRO A 54 5.26 -12.29 15.51
CA PRO A 54 4.13 -13.07 15.99
C PRO A 54 4.58 -14.47 16.41
N ALA A 55 4.02 -14.97 17.51
CA ALA A 55 4.31 -16.31 18.02
C ALA A 55 3.86 -17.43 17.06
N ASN A 56 2.94 -17.13 16.14
CA ASN A 56 2.52 -18.00 15.06
C ASN A 56 2.90 -17.37 13.70
N PRO A 57 3.79 -17.98 12.91
CA PRO A 57 4.11 -17.49 11.56
C PRO A 57 2.91 -17.46 10.62
N GLU A 58 1.86 -18.27 10.87
CA GLU A 58 0.62 -18.29 10.07
C GLU A 58 -0.33 -17.13 10.41
N SER A 59 -0.02 -16.29 11.41
CA SER A 59 -0.80 -15.09 11.75
C SER A 59 -0.08 -13.79 11.34
N SER A 60 0.63 -13.82 10.22
CA SER A 60 1.25 -12.62 9.64
C SER A 60 0.18 -11.58 9.29
N ILE A 61 0.44 -10.34 9.71
CA ILE A 61 -0.43 -9.21 9.39
C ILE A 61 -0.37 -8.93 7.88
N GLU A 62 0.80 -9.11 7.27
CA GLU A 62 1.01 -8.96 5.84
C GLU A 62 0.12 -9.92 5.03
N ASP A 63 0.07 -11.20 5.41
CA ASP A 63 -0.79 -12.19 4.76
C ASP A 63 -2.28 -11.87 4.96
N CYS A 64 -2.65 -11.40 6.15
CA CYS A 64 -4.03 -10.96 6.45
C CYS A 64 -4.42 -9.75 5.59
N LEU A 65 -3.53 -8.75 5.48
CA LEU A 65 -3.73 -7.56 4.66
C LEU A 65 -3.82 -7.90 3.18
N ALA A 66 -3.00 -8.85 2.69
CA ALA A 66 -3.06 -9.30 1.31
C ALA A 66 -4.43 -9.96 1.00
N HIS A 67 -4.89 -10.86 1.86
CA HIS A 67 -6.18 -11.53 1.68
C HIS A 67 -7.36 -10.53 1.73
N LEU A 68 -7.39 -9.67 2.73
CA LEU A 68 -8.45 -8.66 2.88
C LEU A 68 -8.38 -7.60 1.79
N GLY A 69 -7.18 -7.22 1.36
CA GLY A 69 -6.94 -6.28 0.26
C GLY A 69 -7.49 -6.80 -1.06
N GLU A 70 -7.28 -8.08 -1.37
CA GLU A 70 -7.88 -8.72 -2.55
C GLU A 70 -9.41 -8.68 -2.49
N LYS A 71 -9.99 -9.01 -1.33
CA LYS A 71 -11.44 -8.91 -1.13
C LYS A 71 -11.96 -7.49 -1.37
N VAL A 72 -11.30 -6.47 -0.80
CA VAL A 72 -11.66 -5.06 -0.99
C VAL A 72 -11.50 -4.62 -2.45
N SER A 73 -10.45 -5.08 -3.13
CA SER A 73 -10.23 -4.84 -4.56
C SER A 73 -11.39 -5.36 -5.42
N GLN A 74 -11.92 -6.53 -5.08
CA GLN A 74 -13.07 -7.12 -5.76
C GLN A 74 -14.39 -6.41 -5.42
N GLU A 75 -14.65 -6.15 -4.14
CA GLU A 75 -15.90 -5.53 -3.67
C GLU A 75 -16.07 -4.08 -4.14
N LEU A 76 -14.97 -3.31 -4.19
CA LEU A 76 -14.98 -1.89 -4.57
C LEU A 76 -14.42 -1.63 -5.97
N LYS A 77 -14.33 -2.67 -6.81
CA LYS A 77 -13.64 -2.64 -8.11
C LYS A 77 -13.93 -1.39 -8.96
N GLU A 78 -15.20 -1.03 -9.13
CA GLU A 78 -15.59 0.12 -9.96
C GLU A 78 -15.17 1.46 -9.34
N HIS A 79 -15.29 1.60 -8.02
CA HIS A 79 -14.92 2.80 -7.28
C HIS A 79 -13.39 2.99 -7.28
N LEU A 80 -12.65 1.92 -7.00
CA LEU A 80 -11.18 1.89 -7.05
C LEU A 80 -10.67 2.21 -8.47
N HIS A 81 -11.26 1.58 -9.49
CA HIS A 81 -10.89 1.86 -10.88
C HIS A 81 -11.12 3.34 -11.25
N LYS A 82 -12.27 3.91 -10.87
CA LYS A 82 -12.58 5.32 -11.11
C LYS A 82 -11.59 6.25 -10.39
N ALA A 83 -11.30 5.97 -9.12
CA ALA A 83 -10.34 6.73 -8.32
C ALA A 83 -8.95 6.70 -8.96
N LEU A 84 -8.49 5.52 -9.35
CA LEU A 84 -7.22 5.31 -10.03
C LEU A 84 -7.13 6.10 -11.34
N GLN A 85 -8.16 6.03 -12.21
CA GLN A 85 -8.16 6.81 -13.45
C GLN A 85 -8.11 8.32 -13.18
N SER A 86 -8.82 8.80 -12.16
CA SER A 86 -8.74 10.21 -11.77
C SER A 86 -7.35 10.59 -11.28
N LEU A 87 -6.69 9.77 -10.46
CA LEU A 87 -5.33 10.03 -9.98
C LEU A 87 -4.33 10.09 -11.13
N LEU A 88 -4.40 9.13 -12.06
CA LEU A 88 -3.50 9.03 -13.21
C LEU A 88 -3.66 10.16 -14.23
N SER A 89 -4.74 10.93 -14.14
CA SER A 89 -4.99 12.11 -14.97
C SER A 89 -4.43 13.41 -14.37
N LYS A 90 -3.89 13.35 -13.14
CA LYS A 90 -3.43 14.49 -12.37
C LYS A 90 -1.98 14.31 -11.89
N PRO A 91 -1.32 15.37 -11.40
CA PRO A 91 -0.02 15.24 -10.76
C PRO A 91 -0.07 14.35 -9.52
N VAL A 92 0.98 13.56 -9.30
CA VAL A 92 1.13 12.68 -8.14
C VAL A 92 1.36 13.54 -6.89
N THR A 93 0.31 13.74 -6.09
CA THR A 93 0.35 14.57 -4.87
C THR A 93 -0.50 13.95 -3.77
N TYR A 94 -0.13 14.20 -2.50
CA TYR A 94 -0.88 13.70 -1.35
C TYR A 94 -2.33 14.19 -1.35
N GLN A 95 -2.55 15.45 -1.74
CA GLN A 95 -3.89 16.03 -1.77
C GLN A 95 -4.83 15.25 -2.70
N GLU A 96 -4.39 14.98 -3.94
CA GLU A 96 -5.21 14.25 -4.91
C GLU A 96 -5.45 12.81 -4.46
N TYR A 97 -4.40 12.16 -3.95
CA TYR A 97 -4.51 10.82 -3.36
C TYR A 97 -5.55 10.78 -2.23
N ARG A 98 -5.40 11.65 -1.23
CA ARG A 98 -6.29 11.73 -0.06
C ARG A 98 -7.75 11.92 -0.46
N GLU A 99 -8.03 12.88 -1.34
CA GLU A 99 -9.41 13.15 -1.78
C GLU A 99 -10.05 11.92 -2.45
N ARG A 100 -9.33 11.26 -3.38
CA ARG A 100 -9.84 10.07 -4.07
C ARG A 100 -9.97 8.87 -3.14
N THR A 101 -9.07 8.72 -2.18
CA THR A 101 -9.16 7.70 -1.14
C THR A 101 -10.39 7.92 -0.27
N GLN A 102 -10.66 9.15 0.18
CA GLN A 102 -11.84 9.46 1.00
C GLN A 102 -13.16 9.20 0.25
N GLU A 103 -13.23 9.61 -1.02
CA GLU A 103 -14.38 9.32 -1.88
C GLU A 103 -14.63 7.81 -2.02
N THR A 104 -13.57 7.04 -2.26
CA THR A 104 -13.66 5.57 -2.39
C THR A 104 -14.04 4.92 -1.05
N ALA A 105 -13.42 5.38 0.03
CA ALA A 105 -13.64 4.90 1.40
C ALA A 105 -15.05 5.19 1.91
N ALA A 106 -15.78 6.16 1.34
CA ALA A 106 -17.19 6.39 1.65
C ALA A 106 -18.11 5.23 1.25
N HIS A 107 -17.63 4.35 0.35
CA HIS A 107 -18.34 3.14 -0.08
C HIS A 107 -17.92 1.89 0.71
N ALA A 108 -17.04 2.04 1.71
CA ALA A 108 -16.55 0.96 2.55
C ALA A 108 -16.94 1.17 4.02
N SER A 109 -16.90 0.10 4.81
CA SER A 109 -17.18 0.15 6.25
C SER A 109 -16.19 -0.68 7.04
N GLY A 110 -15.99 -0.31 8.31
CA GLY A 110 -15.09 -1.04 9.22
C GLY A 110 -13.67 -1.14 8.66
N TRP A 111 -13.04 -2.32 8.82
CA TRP A 111 -11.69 -2.59 8.34
C TRP A 111 -11.50 -2.42 6.83
N ASN A 112 -12.54 -2.68 6.01
CA ASN A 112 -12.44 -2.45 4.57
C ASN A 112 -12.11 -0.98 4.27
N LYS A 113 -12.59 -0.03 5.09
CA LYS A 113 -12.30 1.39 4.94
C LYS A 113 -10.82 1.72 5.18
N VAL A 114 -10.18 1.01 6.10
CA VAL A 114 -8.74 1.11 6.38
C VAL A 114 -7.91 0.54 5.23
N LEU A 115 -8.44 -0.45 4.50
CA LEU A 115 -7.69 -1.08 3.39
C LEU A 115 -7.82 -0.34 2.07
N VAL A 116 -8.86 0.48 1.87
CA VAL A 116 -8.99 1.32 0.67
C VAL A 116 -7.71 2.10 0.32
N PRO A 117 -7.07 2.86 1.24
CA PRO A 117 -5.82 3.55 0.94
C PRO A 117 -4.73 2.59 0.44
N LEU A 118 -4.56 1.44 1.09
CA LEU A 118 -3.51 0.47 0.75
C LEU A 118 -3.70 -0.15 -0.64
N VAL A 119 -4.94 -0.58 -0.94
CA VAL A 119 -5.28 -1.16 -2.25
C VAL A 119 -5.14 -0.12 -3.35
N LEU A 120 -5.60 1.11 -3.12
CA LEU A 120 -5.49 2.18 -4.11
C LEU A 120 -4.02 2.57 -4.37
N LEU A 121 -3.19 2.64 -3.33
CA LEU A 121 -1.75 2.89 -3.47
C LEU A 121 -1.07 1.80 -4.28
N GLN A 122 -1.35 0.52 -4.01
CA GLN A 122 -0.76 -0.60 -4.75
C GLN A 122 -1.10 -0.52 -6.24
N GLN A 123 -2.37 -0.23 -6.58
CA GLN A 123 -2.80 -0.07 -7.97
C GLN A 123 -2.15 1.16 -8.63
N PHE A 124 -2.00 2.24 -7.88
CA PHE A 124 -1.40 3.48 -8.38
C PHE A 124 0.10 3.34 -8.63
N LEU A 125 0.81 2.71 -7.69
CA LEU A 125 2.22 2.33 -7.82
C LEU A 125 2.44 1.52 -9.10
N MET A 126 1.69 0.42 -9.27
CA MET A 126 1.83 -0.47 -10.43
C MET A 126 1.69 0.29 -11.75
N GLU A 127 0.64 1.11 -11.88
CA GLU A 127 0.37 1.81 -13.14
C GLU A 127 1.33 2.97 -13.41
N LEU A 128 1.84 3.65 -12.37
CA LEU A 128 2.89 4.67 -12.51
C LEU A 128 4.23 4.04 -12.90
N THR A 129 4.62 2.92 -12.27
CA THR A 129 5.83 2.18 -12.62
C THR A 129 5.77 1.64 -14.04
N ARG A 130 4.60 1.14 -14.48
CA ARG A 130 4.37 0.76 -15.89
C ARG A 130 4.54 1.92 -16.88
N ARG A 131 4.36 3.16 -16.43
CA ARG A 131 4.62 4.38 -17.21
C ARG A 131 6.07 4.87 -17.10
N GLY A 132 6.94 4.09 -16.46
CA GLY A 132 8.37 4.39 -16.29
C GLY A 132 8.69 5.33 -15.11
N GLN A 133 7.74 5.57 -14.21
CA GLN A 133 7.97 6.39 -13.01
C GLN A 133 8.53 5.52 -11.86
N GLU A 134 9.05 6.17 -10.82
CA GLU A 134 9.59 5.56 -9.59
C GLU A 134 8.94 6.21 -8.37
N PRO A 135 7.64 5.95 -8.12
CA PRO A 135 6.88 6.74 -7.15
C PRO A 135 6.89 6.13 -5.75
N LEU A 136 7.58 4.99 -5.51
CA LEU A 136 7.37 4.16 -4.31
C LEU A 136 7.51 4.97 -3.02
N SER A 137 8.66 5.63 -2.80
CA SER A 137 8.91 6.38 -1.57
C SER A 137 7.86 7.47 -1.31
N ALA A 138 7.44 8.21 -2.37
CA ALA A 138 6.38 9.20 -2.23
C ALA A 138 5.02 8.57 -1.88
N LEU A 139 4.70 7.42 -2.47
CA LEU A 139 3.45 6.71 -2.21
C LEU A 139 3.42 6.04 -0.84
N VAL A 140 4.55 5.52 -0.35
CA VAL A 140 4.70 5.04 1.04
C VAL A 140 4.40 6.18 2.01
N ASN A 141 5.01 7.35 1.80
CA ASN A 141 4.72 8.55 2.61
C ASN A 141 3.24 8.92 2.57
N PHE A 142 2.58 8.89 1.40
CA PHE A 142 1.15 9.16 1.31
C PHE A 142 0.31 8.16 2.13
N GLY A 143 0.70 6.88 2.11
CA GLY A 143 0.03 5.83 2.88
C GLY A 143 0.15 6.04 4.37
N VAL A 144 1.37 6.26 4.86
CA VAL A 144 1.65 6.52 6.27
C VAL A 144 0.88 7.75 6.76
N THR A 145 1.04 8.89 6.09
CA THR A 145 0.34 10.13 6.48
C THR A 145 -1.19 9.95 6.46
N TYR A 146 -1.75 9.25 5.49
CA TYR A 146 -3.20 9.01 5.45
C TYR A 146 -3.67 8.12 6.61
N LEU A 147 -2.93 7.05 6.92
CA LEU A 147 -3.28 6.16 8.02
C LEU A 147 -3.22 6.90 9.36
N GLU A 148 -2.20 7.72 9.57
CA GLU A 148 -2.07 8.58 10.75
C GLU A 148 -3.23 9.58 10.87
N ASP A 149 -3.52 10.31 9.80
CA ASP A 149 -4.54 11.37 9.79
C ASP A 149 -5.98 10.83 9.95
N TYR A 150 -6.28 9.66 9.38
CA TYR A 150 -7.68 9.22 9.17
C TYR A 150 -8.03 7.83 9.69
N SER A 151 -7.04 6.97 9.95
CA SER A 151 -7.30 5.56 10.28
C SER A 151 -6.77 5.15 11.66
N ALA A 152 -5.79 5.87 12.21
CA ALA A 152 -5.10 5.52 13.45
C ALA A 152 -6.06 5.32 14.63
N ASP A 153 -6.97 6.28 14.87
CA ASP A 153 -7.95 6.18 15.96
C ASP A 153 -8.81 4.92 15.85
N TYR A 154 -9.28 4.61 14.64
CA TYR A 154 -10.10 3.42 14.42
C TYR A 154 -9.29 2.14 14.65
N ILE A 155 -8.08 2.06 14.09
CA ILE A 155 -7.18 0.90 14.25
C ILE A 155 -6.91 0.65 15.74
N ILE A 156 -6.56 1.70 16.50
CA ILE A 156 -6.31 1.60 17.94
C ILE A 156 -7.56 1.15 18.69
N GLN A 157 -8.75 1.69 18.36
CA GLN A 157 -10.01 1.26 18.96
C GLN A 157 -10.36 -0.21 18.67
N GLN A 158 -9.88 -0.76 17.56
CA GLN A 158 -10.04 -2.18 17.23
C GLN A 158 -8.98 -3.08 17.85
N GLY A 159 -8.06 -2.53 18.65
CA GLY A 159 -7.00 -3.28 19.34
C GLY A 159 -5.62 -3.19 18.69
N GLY A 160 -5.45 -2.34 17.68
CA GLY A 160 -4.22 -2.24 16.91
C GLY A 160 -4.19 -3.18 15.70
N TRP A 161 -3.03 -3.24 15.06
CA TRP A 161 -2.69 -4.29 14.10
C TRP A 161 -2.19 -5.53 14.81
#